data_AF-A0ABD2SDD8-F1
#
_entry.id   AF-A0ABD2SDD8-F1
#
_cell.length_a   1.000
_cell.length_b   1.000
_cell.length_c   1.000
_cell.angle_alpha   90.00
_cell.angle_beta   90.00
_cell.angle_gamma   90.00
#
_symmetry.space_group_name_H-M   'P 1'
#
loop_
_entity.id
_entity.type
_entity.pdbx_description
1 polymer ?
#
loop_
_entity_poly.entity_id
_entity_poly.type
_entity_poly.pdbx_seq_one_letter_code
_entity_poly.pdbx_strand_id
1 'polypeptide(L)'
;MELSLSNTSSLRIPQNDFLSLHNCSRPGSFHFSNKKLASKSISLWRSLIWRQPHLVRLEAQTAIESNASGDKHGDDDFIVEDVPHLTDFFPDLPSYTNPLKKSQAYAIVKKTFVSPEDMVAKEIIVQKDSPRGIHFRRAGPREKVFFTPEEVRACIVTCGGLCPGINTVIREIVCGLKNMYGVDDVLGIQGGYSGFYSKNTLNLTTKVVNDIHKRGGTFLQTSRGHDTKKIVDNIQDRGINQVYIIGGDGTQKGAAAIYKLKNVVLR
;
A
#
# COMPACT_ATOMS: atom_id res chain seq x y z
N MET A 1 1.72 -42.13 37.27
CA MET A 1 3.16 -42.39 37.20
C MET A 1 3.85 -41.05 37.00
N GLU A 2 4.22 -40.43 38.12
CA GLU A 2 5.25 -39.41 38.15
C GLU A 2 6.57 -39.97 37.60
N LEU A 3 7.39 -39.10 37.01
CA LEU A 3 8.81 -38.99 37.35
C LEU A 3 9.30 -37.61 36.90
N SER A 4 9.61 -36.79 37.90
CA SER A 4 10.41 -35.56 37.82
C SER A 4 11.91 -35.90 37.91
N LEU A 5 12.76 -34.91 37.55
CA LEU A 5 14.16 -34.63 37.95
C LEU A 5 14.84 -33.89 36.76
N SER A 6 14.96 -32.56 36.74
CA SER A 6 15.92 -31.66 37.41
C SER A 6 17.35 -31.67 36.83
N ASN A 7 17.78 -30.51 36.29
CA ASN A 7 19.11 -29.84 36.39
C ASN A 7 19.36 -28.94 35.15
N THR A 8 19.22 -27.61 35.25
CA THR A 8 20.25 -26.59 35.57
C THR A 8 21.46 -26.52 34.63
N SER A 9 21.55 -25.45 33.84
CA SER A 9 22.80 -24.67 33.65
C SER A 9 22.53 -23.37 32.88
N SER A 10 22.77 -22.28 33.58
CA SER A 10 22.79 -20.89 33.10
C SER A 10 24.07 -20.62 32.31
N LEU A 11 23.95 -20.03 31.12
CA LEU A 11 25.09 -19.44 30.40
C LEU A 11 24.95 -17.92 30.38
N ARG A 12 25.82 -17.26 31.17
CA ARG A 12 26.05 -15.81 31.20
C ARG A 12 27.03 -15.45 30.08
N ILE A 13 26.75 -14.38 29.35
CA ILE A 13 27.68 -13.74 28.40
C ILE A 13 28.32 -12.55 29.12
N PRO A 14 29.66 -12.42 29.18
CA PRO A 14 30.31 -11.32 29.88
C PRO A 14 30.35 -10.04 29.02
N GLN A 15 30.24 -8.91 29.72
CA GLN A 15 30.49 -7.56 29.25
C GLN A 15 31.98 -7.17 29.45
N ASN A 16 32.45 -6.28 28.57
CA ASN A 16 33.61 -5.38 28.67
C ASN A 16 35.02 -5.92 28.32
N ASP A 17 35.62 -5.26 27.33
CA ASP A 17 37.01 -4.77 27.25
C ASP A 17 37.01 -3.64 26.18
N PHE A 18 36.81 -2.37 26.52
CA PHE A 18 37.81 -1.33 26.85
C PHE A 18 39.22 -1.48 26.24
N LEU A 19 39.56 -0.58 25.30
CA LEU A 19 40.86 0.11 25.05
C LEU A 19 40.78 0.76 23.64
N SER A 20 40.51 2.06 23.50
CA SER A 20 41.44 3.20 23.54
C SER A 20 42.70 3.05 22.68
N LEU A 21 42.69 3.63 21.48
CA LEU A 21 43.88 4.16 20.83
C LEU A 21 43.59 5.54 20.20
N HIS A 22 44.43 6.48 20.59
CA HIS A 22 44.47 7.89 20.19
C HIS A 22 45.17 8.11 18.84
N ASN A 23 44.77 9.20 18.17
CA ASN A 23 45.53 10.08 17.26
C ASN A 23 46.28 9.51 16.04
N CYS A 24 45.84 9.90 14.83
CA CYS A 24 46.74 10.51 13.83
C CYS A 24 45.99 11.26 12.70
N SER A 25 46.18 12.58 12.67
CA SER A 25 46.49 13.46 11.53
C SER A 25 45.80 13.27 10.16
N ARG A 26 45.06 14.30 9.73
CA ARG A 26 44.77 14.66 8.31
C ARG A 26 46.08 15.04 7.59
N PRO A 27 46.24 14.84 6.25
CA PRO A 27 45.58 15.69 5.23
C PRO A 27 45.22 14.99 3.90
N GLY A 28 44.38 15.64 3.08
CA GLY A 28 44.16 15.25 1.68
C GLY A 28 42.76 15.53 1.16
N SER A 29 42.52 16.77 0.76
CA SER A 29 41.31 17.22 0.05
C SER A 29 41.26 16.68 -1.39
N PHE A 30 40.25 15.89 -1.72
CA PHE A 30 39.84 15.65 -3.11
C PHE A 30 38.43 16.18 -3.35
N HIS A 31 38.37 17.10 -4.31
CA HIS A 31 37.21 17.87 -4.72
C HIS A 31 36.39 17.02 -5.68
N PHE A 32 35.17 16.61 -5.31
CA PHE A 32 34.19 16.09 -6.26
C PHE A 32 33.00 17.04 -6.32
N SER A 33 32.87 17.68 -7.47
CA SER A 33 31.88 18.71 -7.78
C SER A 33 30.47 18.12 -7.78
N ASN A 34 29.72 18.36 -6.70
CA ASN A 34 28.32 17.96 -6.60
C ASN A 34 27.46 19.04 -7.29
N LYS A 35 26.91 18.73 -8.46
CA LYS A 35 25.97 19.59 -9.17
C LYS A 35 24.69 19.71 -8.32
N LYS A 36 24.49 20.88 -7.71
CA LYS A 36 23.23 21.33 -7.11
C LYS A 36 22.13 21.28 -8.17
N LEU A 37 21.19 20.34 -8.06
CA LEU A 37 19.86 20.53 -8.64
C LEU A 37 19.00 21.23 -7.59
N ALA A 38 18.69 22.49 -7.89
CA ALA A 38 18.11 23.43 -6.97
C ALA A 38 16.68 23.04 -6.56
N SER A 39 16.47 22.98 -5.25
CA SER A 39 15.21 23.27 -4.60
C SER A 39 14.66 24.61 -5.10
N LYS A 40 13.71 24.54 -6.04
CA LYS A 40 12.85 25.65 -6.44
C LYS A 40 11.45 25.10 -6.63
N SER A 41 10.68 25.10 -5.54
CA SER A 41 9.22 25.33 -5.52
C SER A 41 8.61 24.85 -4.19
N ILE A 42 9.00 25.47 -3.08
CA ILE A 42 8.40 25.20 -1.76
C ILE A 42 7.78 26.47 -1.13
N SER A 43 7.93 27.64 -1.75
CA SER A 43 7.60 28.93 -1.12
C SER A 43 6.44 29.72 -1.74
N LEU A 44 5.50 29.09 -2.45
CA LEU A 44 4.39 29.84 -3.08
C LEU A 44 2.97 29.30 -2.89
N TRP A 45 2.76 28.22 -2.13
CA TRP A 45 1.42 27.64 -1.97
C TRP A 45 1.04 27.55 -0.49
N ARG A 46 1.02 28.72 0.15
CA ARG A 46 0.58 28.90 1.55
C ARG A 46 -0.65 29.79 1.69
N SER A 47 -1.44 29.93 0.62
CA SER A 47 -2.74 30.60 0.66
C SER A 47 -3.77 29.77 -0.07
N LEU A 48 -4.63 29.10 0.71
CA LEU A 48 -6.07 28.95 0.52
C LEU A 48 -6.56 27.86 1.47
N ILE A 49 -6.87 28.30 2.69
CA ILE A 49 -7.51 27.49 3.71
C ILE A 49 -9.03 27.49 3.45
N TRP A 50 -9.67 26.39 3.82
CA TRP A 50 -11.11 26.21 4.06
C TRP A 50 -11.99 25.96 2.83
N ARG A 51 -12.14 24.68 2.47
CA ARG A 51 -13.46 24.13 2.13
C ARG A 51 -13.65 22.81 2.86
N GLN A 52 -14.73 22.73 3.64
CA GLN A 52 -15.19 21.49 4.25
C GLN A 52 -15.48 20.46 3.14
N PRO A 53 -15.18 19.16 3.34
CA PRO A 53 -15.73 18.15 2.45
C PRO A 53 -17.24 18.10 2.72
N HIS A 54 -18.03 18.65 1.79
CA HIS A 54 -19.44 18.33 1.72
C HIS A 54 -19.54 16.81 1.51
N LEU A 55 -20.32 16.16 2.38
CA LEU A 55 -20.80 14.80 2.17
C LEU A 55 -21.63 14.82 0.89
N VAL A 56 -21.01 14.53 -0.25
CA VAL A 56 -21.73 14.31 -1.49
C VAL A 56 -22.36 12.93 -1.39
N ARG A 57 -23.62 12.90 -0.97
CA ARG A 57 -24.52 11.79 -1.28
C ARG A 57 -24.74 11.87 -2.79
N LEU A 58 -23.99 11.09 -3.55
CA LEU A 58 -24.28 10.87 -4.96
C LEU A 58 -25.59 10.07 -5.01
N GLU A 59 -26.72 10.79 -5.06
CA GLU A 59 -27.92 10.23 -5.65
C GLU A 59 -27.61 10.04 -7.14
N ALA A 60 -27.55 8.79 -7.58
CA ALA A 60 -27.53 8.46 -8.98
C ALA A 60 -28.86 8.89 -9.61
N GLN A 61 -28.94 10.15 -10.03
CA GLN A 61 -29.98 10.63 -10.93
C GLN A 61 -29.47 10.42 -12.36
N THR A 62 -29.60 9.20 -12.86
CA THR A 62 -29.68 8.98 -14.30
C THR A 62 -31.12 9.26 -14.73
N ALA A 63 -31.40 10.54 -15.01
CA ALA A 63 -32.54 10.90 -15.82
C ALA A 63 -32.25 10.44 -17.26
N ILE A 64 -32.84 9.31 -17.66
CA ILE A 64 -32.97 8.94 -19.06
C ILE A 64 -34.41 9.28 -19.45
N GLU A 65 -34.58 10.37 -20.17
CA GLU A 65 -35.81 10.70 -20.87
C GLU A 65 -36.10 9.59 -21.90
N SER A 66 -37.12 8.80 -21.61
CA SER A 66 -37.59 7.73 -22.48
C SER A 66 -38.42 8.32 -23.63
N ASN A 67 -37.81 8.43 -24.82
CA ASN A 67 -38.56 8.45 -26.07
C ASN A 67 -38.64 7.03 -26.63
N ALA A 68 -39.87 6.59 -26.87
CA ALA A 68 -40.27 5.23 -27.18
C ALA A 68 -39.83 4.74 -28.57
N SER A 69 -39.31 3.50 -28.62
CA SER A 69 -39.66 2.49 -29.65
C SER A 69 -38.96 1.14 -29.39
N GLY A 70 -39.76 0.15 -28.99
CA GLY A 70 -39.58 -1.30 -29.10
C GLY A 70 -38.19 -1.92 -29.16
N ASP A 71 -37.72 -2.47 -28.05
CA ASP A 71 -37.33 -3.89 -27.95
C ASP A 71 -37.39 -4.32 -26.48
N LYS A 72 -38.03 -5.46 -26.17
CA LYS A 72 -38.11 -5.98 -24.80
C LYS A 72 -36.91 -6.89 -24.54
N HIS A 73 -35.72 -6.30 -24.43
CA HIS A 73 -34.64 -6.93 -23.67
C HIS A 73 -34.82 -6.50 -22.21
N GLY A 74 -35.15 -7.46 -21.33
CA GLY A 74 -35.22 -7.20 -19.90
C GLY A 74 -33.87 -6.64 -19.46
N ASP A 75 -33.89 -5.45 -18.88
CA ASP A 75 -32.72 -4.86 -18.26
C ASP A 75 -32.33 -5.77 -17.09
N ASP A 76 -31.24 -6.51 -17.24
CA ASP A 76 -30.63 -7.34 -16.18
C ASP A 76 -30.04 -6.40 -15.11
N ASP A 77 -30.85 -5.49 -14.56
CA ASP A 77 -30.39 -4.37 -13.75
C ASP A 77 -29.74 -4.91 -12.47
N PHE A 78 -28.42 -4.81 -12.41
CA PHE A 78 -27.62 -5.23 -11.28
C PHE A 78 -26.92 -4.02 -10.68
N ILE A 79 -26.88 -3.97 -9.35
CA ILE A 79 -26.36 -2.81 -8.62
C ILE A 79 -24.87 -3.01 -8.41
N VAL A 80 -24.05 -2.06 -8.84
CA VAL A 80 -22.61 -2.07 -8.57
C VAL A 80 -22.34 -1.37 -7.23
N GLU A 81 -21.87 -2.12 -6.24
CA GLU A 81 -21.33 -1.55 -5.01
C GLU A 81 -19.84 -1.25 -5.23
N ASP A 82 -19.58 -0.04 -5.72
CA ASP A 82 -18.22 0.41 -6.08
C ASP A 82 -17.48 1.01 -4.88
N VAL A 83 -16.15 1.05 -4.99
CA VAL A 83 -15.25 1.68 -4.02
C VAL A 83 -14.72 3.00 -4.58
N PRO A 84 -14.41 4.00 -3.73
CA PRO A 84 -13.80 5.23 -4.19
C PRO A 84 -12.50 4.97 -4.96
N HIS A 85 -12.40 5.53 -6.16
CA HIS A 85 -11.23 5.45 -7.02
C HIS A 85 -10.36 6.69 -6.88
N LEU A 86 -9.08 6.57 -7.22
CA LEU A 86 -8.16 7.70 -7.17
C LEU A 86 -8.60 8.84 -8.11
N THR A 87 -9.20 8.50 -9.25
CA THR A 87 -9.77 9.44 -10.24
C THR A 87 -10.94 10.24 -9.71
N ASP A 88 -11.65 9.75 -8.68
CA ASP A 88 -12.76 10.48 -8.05
C ASP A 88 -12.24 11.69 -7.27
N PHE A 89 -10.99 11.62 -6.78
CA PHE A 89 -10.31 12.71 -6.08
C PHE A 89 -9.48 13.58 -7.03
N PHE A 90 -8.97 13.00 -8.12
CA PHE A 90 -8.11 13.66 -9.10
C PHE A 90 -8.60 13.37 -10.53
N PRO A 91 -9.56 14.15 -11.06
CA PRO A 91 -10.14 13.87 -12.38
C PRO A 91 -9.12 14.04 -13.52
N ASP A 92 -8.13 14.93 -13.36
CA ASP A 92 -7.11 15.23 -14.36
C ASP A 92 -5.82 14.39 -14.20
N LEU A 93 -5.90 13.26 -13.49
CA LEU A 93 -4.74 12.41 -13.21
C LEU A 93 -4.22 11.77 -14.51
N PRO A 94 -2.93 11.95 -14.87
CA PRO A 94 -2.37 11.30 -16.04
C PRO A 94 -2.40 9.77 -15.88
N SER A 95 -2.52 9.09 -17.03
CA SER A 95 -2.47 7.62 -17.08
C SER A 95 -1.36 7.17 -18.02
N TYR A 96 -0.64 6.13 -17.59
CA TYR A 96 0.51 5.56 -18.28
C TYR A 96 0.20 4.13 -18.70
N THR A 97 0.88 3.63 -19.73
CA THR A 97 0.76 2.23 -20.12
C THR A 97 1.36 1.34 -19.05
N ASN A 98 0.63 0.30 -18.62
CA ASN A 98 1.12 -0.63 -17.61
C ASN A 98 2.41 -1.34 -18.11
N PRO A 99 3.51 -1.33 -17.33
CA PRO A 99 4.77 -2.01 -17.67
C PRO A 99 4.61 -3.49 -18.03
N LEU A 100 3.59 -4.15 -17.46
CA LEU A 100 3.27 -5.55 -17.75
C LEU A 100 2.99 -5.84 -19.22
N LYS A 101 2.53 -4.86 -20.02
CA LYS A 101 2.33 -5.04 -21.46
C LYS A 101 3.64 -5.36 -22.20
N LYS A 102 4.77 -4.91 -21.67
CA LYS A 102 6.11 -5.16 -22.24
C LYS A 102 6.76 -6.43 -21.70
N SER A 103 6.24 -6.99 -20.62
CA SER A 103 6.82 -8.17 -19.99
C SER A 103 6.49 -9.43 -20.79
N GLN A 104 7.51 -10.18 -21.21
CA GLN A 104 7.34 -11.40 -22.01
C GLN A 104 6.40 -12.42 -21.35
N ALA A 105 6.46 -12.55 -20.02
CA ALA A 105 5.64 -13.50 -19.27
C ALA A 105 4.14 -13.15 -19.32
N TYR A 106 3.81 -11.85 -19.40
CA TYR A 106 2.43 -11.36 -19.32
C TYR A 106 1.86 -10.95 -20.67
N ALA A 107 2.70 -10.64 -21.65
CA ALA A 107 2.30 -10.27 -23.00
C ALA A 107 1.72 -11.46 -23.79
N ILE A 108 2.13 -12.69 -23.47
CA ILE A 108 1.68 -13.91 -24.17
C ILE A 108 0.24 -14.28 -23.80
N VAL A 109 -0.22 -13.93 -22.60
CA VAL A 109 -1.53 -14.34 -22.09
C VAL A 109 -2.62 -13.38 -22.59
N LYS A 110 -3.53 -13.87 -23.43
CA LYS A 110 -4.61 -13.08 -24.07
C LYS A 110 -5.56 -12.35 -23.09
N LYS A 111 -5.61 -12.77 -21.82
CA LYS A 111 -6.49 -12.20 -20.78
C LYS A 111 -5.72 -11.79 -19.51
N THR A 112 -4.54 -11.19 -19.66
CA THR A 112 -3.78 -10.68 -18.51
C THR A 112 -4.52 -9.54 -17.81
N PHE A 113 -5.01 -8.58 -18.58
CA PHE A 113 -5.63 -7.37 -18.05
C PHE A 113 -7.13 -7.56 -17.82
N VAL A 114 -7.63 -6.94 -16.76
CA VAL A 114 -9.04 -6.97 -16.37
C VAL A 114 -9.66 -5.62 -16.74
N SER A 115 -10.83 -5.65 -17.38
CA SER A 115 -11.57 -4.46 -17.78
C SER A 115 -12.11 -3.72 -16.55
N PRO A 116 -12.23 -2.38 -16.56
CA PRO A 116 -12.96 -1.66 -15.51
C PRO A 116 -14.39 -2.17 -15.33
N GLU A 117 -15.02 -2.64 -16.40
CA GLU A 117 -16.40 -3.17 -16.41
C GLU A 117 -16.50 -4.65 -16.02
N ASP A 118 -15.39 -5.32 -15.71
CA ASP A 118 -15.44 -6.70 -15.24
C ASP A 118 -15.96 -6.73 -13.80
N MET A 119 -17.16 -7.30 -13.63
CA MET A 119 -17.85 -7.40 -12.34
C MET A 119 -17.91 -8.84 -11.83
N VAL A 120 -17.98 -9.01 -10.51
CA VAL A 120 -18.16 -10.27 -9.81
C VAL A 120 -19.43 -10.16 -8.96
N ALA A 121 -20.36 -11.10 -9.16
CA ALA A 121 -21.60 -11.15 -8.40
C ALA A 121 -21.33 -11.45 -6.92
N LYS A 122 -21.99 -10.72 -6.01
CA LYS A 122 -21.97 -11.01 -4.57
C LYS A 122 -22.64 -12.34 -4.29
N GLU A 123 -23.76 -12.60 -4.96
CA GLU A 123 -24.53 -13.83 -4.87
C GLU A 123 -24.55 -14.52 -6.22
N ILE A 124 -24.03 -15.76 -6.26
CA ILE A 124 -23.90 -16.55 -7.50
C ILE A 124 -25.19 -17.33 -7.78
N ILE A 125 -25.98 -17.62 -6.73
CA ILE A 125 -27.22 -18.39 -6.82
C ILE A 125 -28.37 -17.40 -6.95
N VAL A 126 -28.98 -17.35 -8.13
CA VAL A 126 -30.12 -16.46 -8.43
C VAL A 126 -31.30 -17.27 -8.95
N GLN A 127 -32.52 -16.78 -8.77
CA GLN A 127 -33.72 -17.38 -9.35
C GLN A 127 -33.99 -16.79 -10.74
N LYS A 128 -34.69 -17.55 -11.60
CA LYS A 128 -34.83 -17.27 -13.04
C LYS A 128 -35.43 -15.90 -13.38
N ASP A 129 -36.11 -15.24 -12.44
CA ASP A 129 -36.77 -13.94 -12.64
C ASP A 129 -36.54 -12.98 -11.45
N SER A 130 -35.54 -13.26 -10.61
CA SER A 130 -35.17 -12.38 -9.49
C SER A 130 -34.12 -11.35 -9.91
N PRO A 131 -34.09 -10.14 -9.32
CA PRO A 131 -33.02 -9.19 -9.58
C PRO A 131 -31.66 -9.81 -9.26
N ARG A 132 -30.66 -9.54 -10.10
CA ARG A 132 -29.31 -10.12 -9.96
C ARG A 132 -28.55 -9.58 -8.74
N GLY A 133 -29.05 -8.52 -8.12
CA GLY A 133 -28.52 -7.99 -6.86
C GLY A 133 -27.17 -7.29 -7.01
N ILE A 134 -26.39 -7.33 -5.94
CA ILE A 134 -25.15 -6.55 -5.80
C ILE A 134 -23.97 -7.22 -6.51
N HIS A 135 -23.18 -6.42 -7.22
CA HIS A 135 -21.94 -6.83 -7.87
C HIS A 135 -20.77 -5.94 -7.43
N PHE A 136 -19.57 -6.51 -7.42
CA PHE A 136 -18.32 -5.84 -7.08
C PHE A 136 -17.38 -5.80 -8.29
N ARG A 137 -16.54 -4.76 -8.40
CA ARG A 137 -15.50 -4.73 -9.43
C ARG A 137 -14.47 -5.83 -9.22
N ARG A 138 -14.08 -6.51 -10.31
CA ARG A 138 -13.05 -7.54 -10.29
C ARG A 138 -11.65 -6.94 -10.09
N ALA A 139 -10.92 -7.42 -9.10
CA ALA A 139 -9.51 -7.07 -8.91
C ALA A 139 -8.62 -7.71 -9.99
N GLY A 140 -7.59 -6.98 -10.43
CA GLY A 140 -6.62 -7.47 -11.39
C GLY A 140 -5.78 -6.33 -11.99
N PRO A 141 -4.71 -6.65 -12.74
CA PRO A 141 -3.91 -5.64 -13.39
C PRO A 141 -4.75 -4.91 -14.45
N ARG A 142 -4.63 -3.58 -14.48
CA ARG A 142 -5.27 -2.72 -15.49
C ARG A 142 -4.31 -2.40 -16.61
N GLU A 143 -4.83 -2.14 -17.80
CA GLU A 143 -3.99 -1.79 -18.95
C GLU A 143 -3.22 -0.48 -18.78
N LYS A 144 -3.77 0.42 -17.97
CA LYS A 144 -3.20 1.70 -17.60
C LYS A 144 -2.96 1.77 -16.10
N VAL A 145 -1.92 2.49 -15.70
CA VAL A 145 -1.55 2.79 -14.30
C VAL A 145 -1.43 4.30 -14.12
N PHE A 146 -1.55 4.78 -12.90
CA PHE A 146 -1.55 6.23 -12.60
C PHE A 146 -0.20 6.78 -12.13
N PHE A 147 0.74 5.90 -11.80
CA PHE A 147 2.06 6.28 -11.31
C PHE A 147 3.15 5.63 -12.15
N THR A 148 4.20 6.39 -12.43
CA THR A 148 5.45 5.84 -12.96
C THR A 148 6.30 5.24 -11.85
N PRO A 149 7.18 4.27 -12.14
CA PRO A 149 7.94 3.58 -11.09
C PRO A 149 8.79 4.51 -10.22
N GLU A 150 9.30 5.60 -10.80
CA GLU A 150 10.14 6.60 -10.14
C GLU A 150 9.36 7.53 -9.20
N GLU A 151 8.05 7.68 -9.43
CA GLU A 151 7.16 8.46 -8.56
C GLU A 151 6.72 7.66 -7.33
N VAL A 152 6.75 6.33 -7.39
CA VAL A 152 6.24 5.48 -6.32
C VAL A 152 7.24 5.40 -5.16
N ARG A 153 6.80 5.85 -3.98
CA ARG A 153 7.43 5.58 -2.69
C ARG A 153 6.46 4.80 -1.83
N ALA A 154 6.63 3.49 -1.85
CA ALA A 154 5.77 2.54 -1.18
C ALA A 154 6.20 2.28 0.26
N CYS A 155 5.23 1.95 1.11
CA CYS A 155 5.43 1.65 2.51
C CYS A 155 4.61 0.42 2.88
N ILE A 156 5.21 -0.54 3.58
CA ILE A 156 4.58 -1.77 4.06
C ILE A 156 4.61 -1.78 5.58
N VAL A 157 3.48 -2.06 6.21
CA VAL A 157 3.35 -2.19 7.67
C VAL A 157 2.48 -3.38 8.02
N THR A 158 2.89 -4.13 9.05
CA THR A 158 2.11 -5.25 9.61
C THR A 158 1.64 -4.93 11.01
N CYS A 159 0.33 -5.04 11.27
CA CYS A 159 -0.29 -4.68 12.54
C CYS A 159 -1.21 -5.79 13.06
N GLY A 160 -1.36 -5.88 14.39
CA GLY A 160 -2.24 -6.83 15.04
C GLY A 160 -1.57 -8.16 15.43
N GLY A 161 -2.37 -9.24 15.46
CA GLY A 161 -1.87 -10.58 15.80
C GLY A 161 -1.03 -11.21 14.70
N LEU A 162 -0.19 -12.18 15.06
CA LEU A 162 0.60 -12.94 14.11
C LEU A 162 -0.27 -14.00 13.42
N CYS A 163 -0.11 -14.14 12.11
CA CYS A 163 -0.77 -15.13 11.27
C CYS A 163 0.29 -15.76 10.34
N PRO A 164 0.25 -17.08 10.07
CA PRO A 164 1.12 -17.68 9.06
C PRO A 164 0.91 -17.00 7.68
N GLY A 165 2.01 -16.79 6.95
CA GLY A 165 1.98 -16.23 5.59
C GLY A 165 2.17 -14.71 5.48
N ILE A 166 2.19 -13.95 6.58
CA ILE A 166 2.45 -12.49 6.54
C ILE A 166 3.78 -12.17 5.84
N ASN A 167 4.83 -12.95 6.12
CA ASN A 167 6.12 -12.81 5.46
C ASN A 167 6.06 -13.07 3.95
N THR A 168 5.23 -14.02 3.52
CA THR A 168 4.98 -14.28 2.10
C THR A 168 4.31 -13.07 1.46
N VAL A 169 3.31 -12.47 2.10
CA VAL A 169 2.64 -11.26 1.61
C VAL A 169 3.63 -10.10 1.47
N ILE A 170 4.48 -9.84 2.48
CA ILE A 170 5.51 -8.80 2.39
C ILE A 170 6.44 -9.06 1.19
N ARG A 171 6.93 -10.31 1.05
CA ARG A 171 7.83 -10.69 -0.05
C ARG A 171 7.18 -10.48 -1.41
N GLU A 172 5.95 -10.95 -1.60
CA GLU A 172 5.27 -10.85 -2.90
C GLU A 172 4.93 -9.39 -3.27
N ILE A 173 4.60 -8.54 -2.30
CA ILE A 173 4.41 -7.10 -2.55
C ILE A 173 5.74 -6.48 -3.02
N VAL A 174 6.84 -6.71 -2.30
CA VAL A 174 8.15 -6.14 -2.66
C VAL A 174 8.64 -6.67 -4.01
N CYS A 175 8.51 -7.98 -4.24
CA CYS A 175 8.88 -8.60 -5.51
C CYS A 175 7.99 -8.13 -6.66
N GLY A 176 6.68 -7.98 -6.45
CA GLY A 176 5.75 -7.45 -7.45
C GLY A 176 6.08 -6.01 -7.81
N LEU A 177 6.24 -5.14 -6.81
CA LEU A 177 6.62 -3.74 -7.00
C LEU A 177 7.92 -3.61 -7.80
N LYS A 178 8.98 -4.33 -7.41
CA LYS A 178 10.28 -4.26 -8.08
C LYS A 178 10.30 -4.95 -9.45
N ASN A 179 9.86 -6.20 -9.55
CA ASN A 179 10.05 -7.02 -10.74
C ASN A 179 8.97 -6.77 -11.81
N MET A 180 7.73 -6.47 -11.41
CA MET A 180 6.62 -6.25 -12.34
C MET A 180 6.46 -4.76 -12.69
N TYR A 181 6.65 -3.89 -11.70
CA TYR A 181 6.41 -2.46 -11.85
C TYR A 181 7.67 -1.60 -11.79
N GLY A 182 8.86 -2.16 -11.57
CA GLY A 182 10.12 -1.39 -11.57
C GLY A 182 10.29 -0.42 -10.39
N VAL A 183 9.51 -0.57 -9.32
CA VAL A 183 9.54 0.32 -8.15
C VAL A 183 10.69 -0.08 -7.22
N ASP A 184 11.53 0.91 -6.89
CA ASP A 184 12.77 0.70 -6.13
C ASP A 184 12.70 1.22 -4.69
N ASP A 185 11.80 2.16 -4.43
CA ASP A 185 11.67 2.84 -3.14
C ASP A 185 10.53 2.22 -2.32
N VAL A 186 10.87 1.15 -1.61
CA VAL A 186 9.91 0.42 -0.77
C VAL A 186 10.42 0.39 0.68
N LEU A 187 9.65 0.99 1.57
CA LEU A 187 9.95 1.06 3.01
C LEU A 187 9.14 0.03 3.79
N GLY A 188 9.79 -0.61 4.76
CA GLY A 188 9.15 -1.42 5.80
C GLY A 188 9.09 -0.64 7.10
N ILE A 189 7.90 -0.50 7.67
CA ILE A 189 7.69 0.12 8.99
C ILE A 189 7.77 -0.97 10.05
N GLN A 190 8.73 -0.85 10.95
CA GLN A 190 8.95 -1.85 11.99
C GLN A 190 8.07 -1.60 13.23
N GLY A 191 7.48 -2.66 13.77
CA GLY A 191 6.69 -2.58 14.99
C GLY A 191 5.29 -2.00 14.76
N GLY A 192 4.64 -2.35 13.65
CA GLY A 192 3.28 -1.92 13.32
C GLY A 192 3.09 -0.40 13.29
N TYR A 193 1.91 0.07 13.69
CA TYR A 193 1.57 1.49 13.61
C TYR A 193 2.45 2.38 14.50
N SER A 194 2.93 1.89 15.64
CA SER A 194 3.88 2.64 16.48
C SER A 194 5.22 2.89 15.78
N GLY A 195 5.58 2.09 14.78
CA GLY A 195 6.79 2.29 13.98
C GLY A 195 6.82 3.59 13.20
N PHE A 196 5.65 4.16 12.88
CA PHE A 196 5.59 5.46 12.22
C PHE A 196 6.18 6.56 13.09
N TYR A 197 6.07 6.47 14.42
CA TYR A 197 6.46 7.55 15.33
C TYR A 197 7.99 7.71 15.42
N SER A 198 8.73 6.61 15.35
CA SER A 198 10.15 6.58 15.72
C SER A 198 11.11 6.78 14.55
N LYS A 199 10.62 7.17 13.36
CA LYS A 199 11.41 7.28 12.11
C LYS A 199 12.16 6.01 11.66
N ASN A 200 12.05 4.90 12.40
CA ASN A 200 12.67 3.62 12.09
C ASN A 200 11.96 2.94 10.90
N THR A 201 12.59 3.06 9.73
CA THR A 201 12.21 2.36 8.51
C THR A 201 13.35 1.49 8.02
N LEU A 202 12.97 0.36 7.43
CA LEU A 202 13.90 -0.54 6.78
C LEU A 202 13.68 -0.50 5.26
N ASN A 203 14.75 -0.37 4.49
CA ASN A 203 14.63 -0.41 3.03
C ASN A 203 14.40 -1.86 2.56
N LEU A 204 13.27 -2.13 1.94
CA LEU A 204 12.85 -3.45 1.49
C LEU A 204 13.27 -3.66 0.04
N THR A 205 14.30 -4.48 -0.16
CA THR A 205 14.73 -4.93 -1.48
C THR A 205 14.40 -6.41 -1.66
N THR A 206 14.32 -6.88 -2.91
CA THR A 206 14.11 -8.31 -3.22
C THR A 206 15.12 -9.23 -2.53
N LYS A 207 16.36 -8.75 -2.33
CA LYS A 207 17.40 -9.46 -1.57
C LYS A 207 17.05 -9.58 -0.08
N VAL A 208 16.59 -8.49 0.53
CA VAL A 208 16.22 -8.44 1.96
C VAL A 208 15.04 -9.39 2.24
N VAL A 209 14.06 -9.46 1.33
CA VAL A 209 12.86 -10.29 1.51
C VAL A 209 12.98 -11.71 0.96
N ASN A 210 14.13 -12.12 0.41
CA ASN A 210 14.23 -13.34 -0.37
C ASN A 210 13.76 -14.59 0.42
N ASP A 211 14.21 -14.73 1.66
CA ASP A 211 14.00 -15.92 2.49
C ASP A 211 13.04 -15.71 3.67
N ILE A 212 12.41 -14.53 3.80
CA ILE A 212 11.55 -14.24 4.95
C ILE A 212 10.31 -15.14 5.00
N HIS A 213 9.83 -15.60 3.84
CA HIS A 213 8.68 -16.51 3.70
C HIS A 213 8.89 -17.88 4.37
N LYS A 214 10.15 -18.28 4.61
CA LYS A 214 10.51 -19.52 5.31
C LYS A 214 10.42 -19.39 6.84
N ARG A 215 10.24 -18.17 7.36
CA ARG A 215 10.20 -17.86 8.79
C ARG A 215 8.78 -17.59 9.26
N GLY A 216 8.48 -18.02 10.49
CA GLY A 216 7.23 -17.68 11.17
C GLY A 216 7.18 -16.22 11.65
N GLY A 217 6.00 -15.75 12.04
CA GLY A 217 5.78 -14.38 12.50
C GLY A 217 5.80 -13.35 11.38
N THR A 218 6.24 -12.13 11.69
CA THR A 218 6.45 -11.05 10.71
C THR A 218 7.85 -10.48 10.83
N PHE A 219 8.53 -10.34 9.69
CA PHE A 219 9.85 -9.73 9.53
C PHE A 219 9.86 -8.26 10.00
N LEU A 220 8.73 -7.56 9.85
CA LEU A 220 8.58 -6.17 10.25
C LEU A 220 8.16 -6.01 11.71
N GLN A 221 7.93 -7.09 12.47
CA GLN A 221 7.29 -7.03 13.80
C GLN A 221 5.89 -6.39 13.74
N THR A 222 5.15 -6.45 14.85
CA THR A 222 3.77 -5.96 14.90
C THR A 222 3.49 -5.28 16.23
N SER A 223 2.51 -4.38 16.25
CA SER A 223 2.01 -3.72 17.45
C SER A 223 0.49 -3.59 17.40
N ARG A 224 -0.08 -3.17 18.53
CA ARG A 224 -1.50 -2.85 18.69
C ARG A 224 -1.64 -1.38 19.10
N GLY A 225 -2.75 -0.78 18.72
CA GLY A 225 -3.01 0.65 18.97
C GLY A 225 -2.39 1.54 17.91
N HIS A 226 -2.96 2.74 17.75
CA HIS A 226 -2.50 3.72 16.78
C HIS A 226 -2.93 5.13 17.18
N ASP A 227 -2.17 6.11 16.72
CA ASP A 227 -2.47 7.53 16.74
C ASP A 227 -2.49 7.98 15.28
N THR A 228 -3.70 8.12 14.74
CA THR A 228 -3.95 8.39 13.32
C THR A 228 -3.24 9.64 12.84
N LYS A 229 -3.18 10.70 13.67
CA LYS A 229 -2.57 11.98 13.29
C LYS A 229 -1.07 11.81 13.05
N LYS A 230 -0.37 11.19 14.01
CA LYS A 230 1.07 10.93 13.89
C LYS A 230 1.41 10.05 12.70
N ILE A 231 0.55 9.07 12.36
CA ILE A 231 0.76 8.22 11.19
C ILE A 231 0.65 9.04 9.91
N VAL A 232 -0.40 9.86 9.77
CA VAL A 232 -0.61 10.71 8.60
C VAL A 232 0.53 11.71 8.43
N ASP A 233 0.93 12.40 9.50
CA ASP A 233 2.05 13.35 9.47
C ASP A 233 3.35 12.66 9.00
N ASN A 234 3.63 11.44 9.49
CA ASN A 234 4.82 10.69 9.08
C ASN A 234 4.74 10.15 7.65
N ILE A 235 3.55 9.85 7.12
CA ILE A 235 3.35 9.48 5.72
C ILE A 235 3.68 10.69 4.84
N GLN A 236 3.23 11.90 5.22
CA GLN A 236 3.50 13.15 4.50
C GLN A 236 4.97 13.54 4.57
N ASP A 237 5.55 13.57 5.76
CA ASP A 237 6.94 13.97 6.00
C ASP A 237 7.93 13.11 5.20
N ARG A 238 7.57 11.85 4.96
CA ARG A 238 8.39 10.89 4.21
C ARG A 238 8.04 10.83 2.72
N GLY A 239 7.06 11.59 2.26
CA GLY A 239 6.60 11.58 0.86
C GLY A 239 6.09 10.21 0.40
N ILE A 240 5.48 9.43 1.30
CA ILE A 240 4.97 8.09 0.98
C ILE A 240 3.64 8.25 0.25
N ASN A 241 3.51 7.61 -0.91
CA ASN A 241 2.28 7.65 -1.70
C ASN A 241 1.54 6.32 -1.80
N GLN A 242 2.18 5.22 -1.47
CA GLN A 242 1.50 3.93 -1.41
C GLN A 242 1.73 3.31 -0.05
N VAL A 243 0.65 2.96 0.64
CA VAL A 243 0.72 2.37 1.98
C VAL A 243 -0.02 1.05 1.97
N TYR A 244 0.73 -0.03 2.11
CA TYR A 244 0.25 -1.39 2.23
C TYR A 244 0.13 -1.75 3.71
N ILE A 245 -1.10 -1.80 4.20
CA ILE A 245 -1.42 -2.09 5.59
C ILE A 245 -1.91 -3.53 5.69
N ILE A 246 -1.13 -4.38 6.35
CA ILE A 246 -1.42 -5.80 6.51
C ILE A 246 -1.88 -6.06 7.95
N GLY A 247 -3.11 -6.57 8.11
CA GLY A 247 -3.66 -6.96 9.40
C GLY A 247 -5.17 -7.21 9.35
N GLY A 248 -5.75 -7.60 10.48
CA GLY A 248 -7.18 -7.87 10.62
C GLY A 248 -8.04 -6.63 10.85
N ASP A 249 -9.26 -6.82 11.34
CA ASP A 249 -10.29 -5.76 11.41
C ASP A 249 -9.86 -4.51 12.17
N GLY A 250 -9.19 -4.67 13.32
CA GLY A 250 -8.70 -3.53 14.10
C GLY A 250 -7.68 -2.69 13.32
N THR A 251 -6.86 -3.35 12.50
CA THR A 251 -5.90 -2.71 11.60
C THR A 251 -6.61 -1.97 10.48
N GLN A 252 -7.64 -2.59 9.87
CA GLN A 252 -8.42 -1.97 8.79
C GLN A 252 -9.30 -0.80 9.27
N LYS A 253 -9.83 -0.86 10.50
CA LYS A 253 -10.47 0.30 11.14
C LYS A 253 -9.50 1.48 11.28
N GLY A 254 -8.24 1.20 11.63
CA GLY A 254 -7.17 2.20 11.62
C GLY A 254 -6.88 2.75 10.23
N ALA A 255 -6.82 1.87 9.20
CA ALA A 255 -6.65 2.28 7.81
C ALA A 255 -7.79 3.20 7.32
N ALA A 256 -9.03 2.88 7.70
CA ALA A 256 -10.20 3.72 7.41
C ALA A 256 -10.14 5.08 8.14
N ALA A 257 -9.64 5.10 9.39
CA ALA A 257 -9.43 6.35 10.12
C ALA A 257 -8.34 7.21 9.47
N ILE A 258 -7.23 6.59 9.03
CA ILE A 258 -6.18 7.24 8.25
C ILE A 258 -6.80 7.84 6.99
N TYR A 259 -7.54 7.04 6.21
CA TYR A 259 -8.23 7.48 4.99
C TYR A 259 -9.16 8.68 5.22
N LYS A 260 -9.98 8.66 6.29
CA LYS A 260 -10.90 9.77 6.61
C LYS A 260 -10.17 11.05 7.03
N LEU A 261 -9.01 10.92 7.68
CA LEU A 261 -8.22 12.07 8.12
C LEU A 261 -7.42 12.68 6.96
N LYS A 262 -7.36 12.01 5.80
CA LYS A 262 -6.72 12.52 4.59
C LYS A 262 -7.53 13.66 3.97
N ASN A 263 -7.24 14.87 4.45
CA ASN A 263 -6.93 15.99 3.55
C ASN A 263 -5.50 15.85 2.97
N VAL A 264 -5.02 14.61 2.83
CA VAL A 264 -3.63 14.25 2.51
C VAL A 264 -3.67 13.35 1.28
N VAL A 265 -3.45 13.99 0.16
CA VAL A 265 -3.23 13.36 -1.14
C VAL A 265 -2.03 12.42 -1.03
N LEU A 266 -2.27 11.12 -1.13
CA LEU A 266 -1.23 10.19 -1.57
C LEU A 266 -0.96 10.54 -3.04
N ARG A 267 0.20 11.16 -3.29
CA ARG A 267 0.57 11.74 -4.58
C ARG A 267 1.25 10.79 -5.54
#